data_AF-A0AAW8AQA1-F1
#
_entry.id   AF-A0AAW8AQA1-F1
#
_cell.length_a   1.000
_cell.length_b   1.000
_cell.length_c   1.000
_cell.angle_alpha   90.00
_cell.angle_beta   90.00
_cell.angle_gamma   90.00
#
_symmetry.space_group_name_H-M   'P 1'
#
loop_
_entity.id
_entity.type
_entity.pdbx_description
1 polymer ?
#
loop_
_entity_poly.entity_id
_entity_poly.type
_entity_poly.pdbx_seq_one_letter_code
_entity_poly.pdbx_strand_id
1 'polypeptide(L)'
;SNPAWILFDLLTNARYGLGKFVSESMIDLGQLYQIGRYCDEEVDDGFGGKEKRFAINTQITSRQDAYRLIQDIAGAFRGMVFWAGAMVNIMQDSPSDPVMLFTNANVKDGLFT
;
A
#
# COMPACT_ATOMS: atom_id res chain seq x y z
N SER A 1 7.07 1.40 13.28
CA SER A 1 5.63 1.68 13.19
C SER A 1 5.07 1.11 11.90
N ASN A 2 3.80 0.71 11.87
CA ASN A 2 3.19 0.10 10.68
C ASN A 2 2.88 1.18 9.62
N PRO A 3 3.45 1.10 8.41
CA PRO A 3 3.32 2.15 7.41
C PRO A 3 1.90 2.27 6.82
N ALA A 4 1.10 1.19 6.79
CA ALA A 4 -0.28 1.24 6.31
C ALA A 4 -1.16 2.13 7.20
N TRP A 5 -0.99 2.02 8.53
CA TRP A 5 -1.74 2.83 9.48
C TRP A 5 -1.25 4.28 9.54
N ILE A 6 0.03 4.52 9.28
CA ILE A 6 0.55 5.89 9.11
C ILE A 6 -0.03 6.54 7.86
N LEU A 7 -0.13 5.79 6.76
CA LEU A 7 -0.78 6.28 5.55
C LEU A 7 -2.26 6.61 5.79
N PHE A 8 -2.99 5.75 6.50
CA PHE A 8 -4.38 6.01 6.88
C PHE A 8 -4.54 7.32 7.66
N ASP A 9 -3.69 7.52 8.67
CA ASP A 9 -3.69 8.74 9.47
C ASP A 9 -3.37 9.97 8.61
N LEU A 10 -2.36 9.90 7.73
CA LEU A 10 -2.03 10.99 6.82
C LEU A 10 -3.19 11.33 5.86
N LEU A 11 -3.97 10.33 5.42
CA LEU A 11 -5.12 10.55 4.55
C LEU A 11 -6.30 11.20 5.28
N THR A 12 -6.58 10.79 6.51
CA THR A 12 -7.81 11.17 7.24
C THR A 12 -7.62 12.34 8.22
N ASN A 13 -6.37 12.69 8.57
CA ASN A 13 -6.12 13.74 9.55
C ASN A 13 -6.36 15.15 8.98
N ALA A 14 -7.25 15.93 9.59
CA ALA A 14 -7.60 17.28 9.12
C ALA A 14 -6.57 18.37 9.47
N ARG A 15 -5.64 18.11 10.40
CA ARG A 15 -4.66 19.10 10.88
C ARG A 15 -3.39 19.10 10.05
N TYR A 16 -2.84 17.92 9.77
CA TYR A 16 -1.56 17.77 9.06
C TYR A 16 -1.65 16.88 7.82
N GLY A 17 -2.80 16.26 7.58
CA GLY A 17 -3.04 15.35 6.48
C GLY A 17 -4.08 15.88 5.49
N LEU A 18 -4.75 14.96 4.81
CA LEU A 18 -5.74 15.22 3.77
C LEU A 18 -7.19 15.13 4.24
N GLY A 19 -7.44 15.12 5.57
CA GLY A 19 -8.77 14.93 6.13
C GLY A 19 -9.84 15.96 5.76
N LYS A 20 -9.45 17.08 5.13
CA LYS A 20 -10.39 18.06 4.54
C LYS A 20 -10.92 17.64 3.16
N PHE A 21 -10.23 16.70 2.50
CA PHE A 21 -10.50 16.27 1.13
C PHE A 21 -10.83 14.78 1.04
N VAL A 22 -10.31 13.98 1.97
CA VAL A 22 -10.52 12.53 2.05
C VAL A 22 -11.21 12.20 3.36
N SER A 23 -12.39 11.59 3.28
CA SER A 23 -13.05 10.97 4.43
C SER A 23 -12.70 9.49 4.51
N GLU A 24 -12.80 8.91 5.70
CA GLU A 24 -12.59 7.47 5.92
C GLU A 24 -13.46 6.59 5.00
N SER A 25 -14.68 7.02 4.71
CA SER A 25 -15.60 6.33 3.79
C SER A 25 -15.12 6.27 2.33
N MET A 26 -14.14 7.08 1.95
CA MET A 26 -13.53 7.07 0.61
C MET A 26 -12.36 6.09 0.51
N ILE A 27 -11.99 5.42 1.61
CA ILE A 27 -10.84 4.52 1.68
C ILE A 27 -11.34 3.08 1.80
N ASP A 28 -10.77 2.17 1.00
CA ASP A 28 -10.99 0.73 1.20
C ASP A 28 -10.25 0.27 2.46
N LEU A 29 -10.94 0.34 3.61
CA LEU A 29 -10.45 -0.11 4.90
C LEU A 29 -10.15 -1.62 4.93
N GLY A 30 -10.88 -2.42 4.16
CA GLY A 30 -10.67 -3.87 4.09
C GLY A 30 -9.32 -4.20 3.47
N GLN A 31 -9.05 -3.61 2.30
CA GLN A 31 -7.77 -3.74 1.63
C GLN A 31 -6.62 -3.19 2.48
N LEU A 32 -6.81 -2.01 3.10
CA LEU A 32 -5.78 -1.40 3.95
C LEU A 32 -5.45 -2.25 5.18
N TYR A 33 -6.45 -2.89 5.77
CA TYR A 33 -6.25 -3.82 6.88
C TYR A 33 -5.42 -5.04 6.47
N GLN A 34 -5.69 -5.62 5.29
CA GLN A 34 -4.89 -6.75 4.79
C GLN A 34 -3.42 -6.35 4.58
N ILE A 35 -3.18 -5.17 4.00
CA ILE A 35 -1.83 -4.62 3.84
C ILE A 35 -1.19 -4.40 5.20
N GLY A 36 -1.92 -3.85 6.18
CA GLY A 36 -1.44 -3.64 7.54
C GLY A 36 -1.02 -4.96 8.20
N ARG A 37 -1.81 -6.03 8.04
CA ARG A 37 -1.48 -7.38 8.52
C ARG A 37 -0.22 -7.93 7.86
N TYR A 38 -0.06 -7.73 6.56
CA TYR A 38 1.15 -8.13 5.83
C TYR A 38 2.39 -7.37 6.30
N CYS A 39 2.26 -6.07 6.60
CA CYS A 39 3.37 -5.28 7.15
C CYS A 39 3.83 -5.77 8.54
N ASP A 40 2.88 -6.23 9.38
CA ASP A 40 3.15 -6.70 10.74
C ASP A 40 3.59 -8.17 10.82
N GLU A 41 3.64 -8.89 9.69
CA GLU A 41 4.13 -10.26 9.65
C GLU A 41 5.60 -10.32 10.07
N GLU A 42 5.95 -11.28 10.93
CA GLU A 42 7.34 -11.50 11.32
C GLU A 42 8.09 -12.28 10.25
N VAL A 43 9.20 -11.71 9.77
CA VAL A 43 10.14 -12.32 8.83
C VAL A 43 11.50 -12.50 9.49
N ASP A 44 12.28 -13.47 9.02
CA ASP A 44 13.62 -13.70 9.53
C ASP A 44 14.53 -12.50 9.20
N ASP A 45 15.26 -12.01 10.20
CA ASP A 45 16.15 -10.85 10.08
C ASP A 45 17.51 -11.18 9.46
N GLY A 46 17.75 -12.46 9.13
CA GLY A 46 19.04 -12.96 8.61
C GLY A 46 20.13 -13.14 9.66
N PHE A 47 19.87 -12.82 10.93
CA PHE A 47 20.78 -12.95 12.08
C PHE A 47 20.28 -13.95 13.13
N GLY A 48 19.20 -14.69 12.84
CA GLY A 48 18.59 -15.68 13.73
C GLY A 48 17.49 -15.11 14.63
N GLY A 49 17.10 -13.86 14.43
CA GLY A 49 15.94 -13.22 15.03
C GLY A 49 14.81 -13.03 14.03
N LYS A 50 13.81 -12.27 14.44
CA LYS A 50 12.66 -11.90 13.62
C LYS A 50 12.43 -10.40 13.66
N GLU A 51 11.99 -9.85 12.54
CA GLU A 51 11.57 -8.46 12.42
C GLU A 51 10.24 -8.35 11.69
N LYS A 52 9.59 -7.19 11.78
CA LYS A 52 8.40 -6.92 10.98
C LYS A 52 8.77 -6.80 9.52
N ARG A 53 7.96 -7.38 8.63
CA ARG A 53 8.16 -7.32 7.19
C ARG A 53 8.35 -5.89 6.67
N PHE A 54 7.52 -4.96 7.12
CA PHE A 54 7.66 -3.55 6.80
C PHE A 54 7.49 -2.68 8.04
N ALA A 55 8.44 -1.77 8.25
CA ALA A 55 8.38 -0.76 9.29
C ALA A 55 8.87 0.58 8.73
N ILE A 56 8.22 1.66 9.14
CA ILE A 56 8.68 3.02 8.85
C ILE A 56 8.82 3.82 10.14
N ASN A 57 9.86 4.66 10.18
CA ASN A 57 10.05 5.71 11.16
C ASN A 57 10.63 6.93 10.44
N THR A 58 9.78 7.88 10.08
CA THR A 58 10.15 9.04 9.25
C THR A 58 9.61 10.32 9.86
N GLN A 59 10.24 11.45 9.53
CA GLN A 59 9.84 12.78 9.98
C GLN A 59 9.49 13.66 8.79
N ILE A 60 8.28 14.23 8.81
CA ILE A 60 7.81 15.18 7.80
C ILE A 60 7.92 16.58 8.39
N THR A 61 8.96 17.32 8.00
CA THR A 61 9.30 18.63 8.60
C THR A 61 8.89 19.83 7.75
N SER A 62 8.63 19.62 6.46
CA SER A 62 8.31 20.68 5.50
C SER A 62 7.05 20.32 4.70
N ARG A 63 6.40 21.35 4.16
CA ARG A 63 5.25 21.15 3.27
C ARG A 63 5.71 20.50 1.97
N GLN A 64 5.06 19.41 1.60
CA GLN A 64 5.30 18.69 0.36
C GLN A 64 4.02 18.57 -0.46
N ASP A 65 4.17 18.26 -1.74
CA ASP A 65 3.02 17.86 -2.57
C ASP A 65 2.38 16.61 -1.96
N ALA A 66 1.07 16.67 -1.73
CA ALA A 66 0.39 15.65 -0.94
C ALA A 66 0.34 14.30 -1.66
N TYR A 67 0.14 14.31 -2.98
CA TYR A 67 0.10 13.10 -3.78
C TYR A 67 1.45 12.40 -3.77
N ARG A 68 2.54 13.17 -3.96
CA ARG A 68 3.90 12.63 -3.87
C ARG A 68 4.19 12.03 -2.50
N LEU A 69 3.89 12.76 -1.43
CA LEU A 69 4.14 12.27 -0.06
C LEU A 69 3.38 10.97 0.23
N ILE A 70 2.12 10.86 -0.19
CA ILE A 70 1.35 9.62 -0.06
C ILE A 70 2.02 8.47 -0.80
N GLN A 71 2.46 8.70 -2.05
CA GLN A 71 3.14 7.67 -2.83
C GLN A 71 4.47 7.26 -2.19
N ASP A 72 5.22 8.21 -1.63
CA ASP A 72 6.48 7.95 -0.93
C ASP A 72 6.26 7.07 0.32
N ILE A 73 5.19 7.34 1.10
CA ILE A 73 4.81 6.49 2.24
C ILE A 73 4.31 5.11 1.77
N ALA A 74 3.53 5.05 0.70
CA ALA A 74 3.04 3.80 0.13
C ALA A 74 4.18 2.90 -0.37
N GLY A 75 5.20 3.51 -0.96
CA GLY A 75 6.41 2.83 -1.40
C GLY A 75 7.13 2.06 -0.28
N ALA A 76 7.00 2.48 0.99
CA ALA A 76 7.63 1.81 2.13
C ALA A 76 7.11 0.38 2.37
N PHE A 77 5.91 0.04 1.89
CA PHE A 77 5.35 -1.31 1.96
C PHE A 77 5.11 -1.93 0.58
N ARG A 78 5.83 -1.45 -0.45
CA ARG A 78 5.65 -1.84 -1.87
C ARG A 78 4.23 -1.59 -2.36
N GLY A 79 3.62 -0.51 -1.89
CA GLY A 79 2.28 -0.10 -2.25
C GLY A 79 2.23 1.05 -3.25
N MET A 80 1.05 1.24 -3.81
CA MET A 80 0.68 2.38 -4.65
C MET A 80 -0.71 2.87 -4.25
N VAL A 81 -0.89 4.19 -4.25
CA VAL A 81 -2.20 4.82 -4.05
C VAL A 81 -2.70 5.40 -5.36
N PHE A 82 -3.98 5.19 -5.67
CA PHE A 82 -4.63 5.75 -6.85
C PHE A 82 -6.09 6.09 -6.58
N TRP A 83 -6.62 7.01 -7.40
CA TRP A 83 -8.01 7.44 -7.32
C TRP A 83 -8.82 6.75 -8.41
N ALA A 84 -9.92 6.11 -8.03
CA ALA A 84 -10.88 5.53 -8.96
C ALA A 84 -12.29 5.64 -8.38
N GLY A 85 -13.24 6.17 -9.17
CA GLY A 85 -14.64 6.28 -8.74
C GLY A 85 -14.86 7.10 -7.46
N ALA A 86 -14.12 8.21 -7.28
CA ALA A 86 -14.09 9.01 -6.06
C ALA A 86 -13.58 8.30 -4.78
N MET A 87 -13.06 7.07 -4.93
CA MET A 87 -12.41 6.32 -3.86
C MET A 87 -10.89 6.42 -3.96
N VAL A 88 -10.24 6.45 -2.80
CA VAL A 88 -8.80 6.27 -2.63
C VAL A 88 -8.54 4.77 -2.50
N ASN A 89 -7.91 4.20 -3.50
CA ASN A 89 -7.55 2.79 -3.55
C ASN A 89 -6.07 2.63 -3.23
N ILE A 90 -5.75 1.60 -2.45
CA ILE A 90 -4.39 1.30 -2.01
C ILE A 90 -4.13 -0.16 -2.40
N MET A 91 -3.15 -0.36 -3.28
CA MET A 91 -2.73 -1.70 -3.69
C MET A 91 -1.32 -1.97 -3.21
N GLN A 92 -1.04 -3.22 -2.88
CA GLN A 92 0.27 -3.67 -2.45
C GLN A 92 0.74 -4.80 -3.34
N ASP A 93 2.01 -4.73 -3.76
CA ASP A 93 2.69 -5.87 -4.37
C ASP A 93 3.06 -6.89 -3.29
N SER A 94 2.29 -7.98 -3.24
CA SER A 94 2.49 -9.12 -2.34
C SER A 94 2.30 -10.42 -3.13
N PRO A 95 3.02 -11.51 -2.76
CA PRO A 95 2.85 -12.79 -3.43
C PRO A 95 1.38 -13.24 -3.38
N SER A 96 0.82 -13.51 -4.56
CA SER A 96 -0.54 -14.02 -4.73
C SER A 96 -0.54 -15.10 -5.80
N ASP A 97 -1.55 -15.96 -5.77
CA ASP A 97 -1.67 -17.03 -6.75
C ASP A 97 -1.81 -16.44 -8.16
N PRO A 98 -1.09 -16.97 -9.16
CA PRO A 98 -1.19 -16.48 -10.52
C PRO A 98 -2.62 -16.72 -11.05
N VAL A 99 -3.32 -15.64 -11.38
CA VAL A 99 -4.71 -15.68 -11.87
C VAL A 99 -4.78 -16.27 -13.28
N MET A 100 -3.75 -16.04 -14.10
CA MET A 100 -3.65 -16.58 -15.45
C MET A 100 -2.18 -16.83 -15.80
N LEU A 101 -1.90 -18.02 -16.36
CA LEU A 101 -0.56 -18.46 -16.70
C LEU A 101 -0.42 -18.38 -18.21
N PHE A 102 0.49 -17.53 -18.72
CA PHE A 102 0.73 -17.40 -20.16
C PHE A 102 1.98 -18.17 -20.56
N THR A 103 1.84 -19.08 -21.51
CA THR A 103 2.90 -19.93 -22.07
C THR A 103 2.78 -19.94 -23.58
N ASN A 104 3.89 -20.24 -24.29
CA ASN A 104 3.87 -20.32 -25.75
C ASN A 104 2.89 -21.39 -26.29
N ALA A 105 2.38 -22.28 -25.43
CA ALA A 105 1.38 -23.30 -25.76
C ALA A 105 -0.08 -22.80 -25.64
N ASN A 106 -0.34 -21.72 -24.88
CA ASN A 106 -1.69 -21.18 -24.67
C ASN A 106 -1.92 -19.79 -25.31
N VAL A 107 -0.90 -19.24 -25.97
CA VAL A 107 -1.03 -18.05 -26.82
C VAL A 107 -1.12 -18.51 -28.27
N LYS A 108 -2.31 -18.39 -28.88
CA LYS A 108 -2.53 -18.70 -30.30
C LYS A 108 -2.97 -17.43 -31.02
N ASP A 109 -2.18 -16.98 -31.99
CA ASP A 109 -2.47 -15.80 -32.83
C ASP A 109 -2.80 -14.51 -32.04
N GLY A 110 -2.20 -14.34 -30.85
CA GLY A 110 -2.43 -13.17 -29.99
C GLY A 110 -3.74 -13.22 -29.18
N LEU A 111 -4.50 -14.30 -29.28
CA LEU A 111 -5.66 -14.57 -28.43
C LEU A 111 -5.23 -15.41 -27.22
N PHE A 112 -5.67 -14.95 -26.04
CA PHE A 112 -5.44 -15.61 -24.77
C PHE A 112 -6.61 -16.56 -24.49
N THR A 113 -6.35 -17.87 -24.50
CA THR A 113 -7.35 -18.91 -24.21
C THR A 113 -6.87 -19.82 -23.11
#